data_AF-A0A2G3PJL2-F1
#
_entry.id   AF-A0A2G3PJL2-F1
#
_cell.length_a   1.000
_cell.length_b   1.000
_cell.length_c   1.000
_cell.angle_alpha   90.00
_cell.angle_beta   90.00
_cell.angle_gamma   90.00
#
_symmetry.space_group_name_H-M   'P 1'
#
loop_
_entity.id
_entity.type
_entity.pdbx_description
1 polymer ?
#
loop_
_entity_poly.entity_id
_entity_poly.type
_entity_poly.pdbx_seq_one_letter_code
_entity_poly.pdbx_strand_id
1 'polypeptide(L)'
;MKVSRFPQLTLRVIALLYLFVLLVVPVALIFYRSFEHGIGQFWDWITTPAAISALQLSLLIVLIVVPLNVVFGVFTAMALVRGRFRGRGVVEAIVDLPFAVSPIVVGVALILLWGYGGWFGGVESLGFRVIFGLPGMVLATIFVTLPFVVREVEPVLREIGTEQEEAAATLGANGWQTFWRITLPAIRWGLSYGVVLTIARSLGEYGAVIIVSSNLPGISQTLTLLVSSRYTDDYNEYGAYAAATLLMIIAIIVLLLMTLVQRRTGTNQIERRQASNESDAAADPAETAPKTQESELV
;
A
#
# COMPACT_ATOMS: atom_id res chain seq x y z
N MET A 1 -29.99 14.79 -23.06
CA MET A 1 -30.73 13.56 -23.40
C MET A 1 -30.97 12.75 -22.12
N LYS A 2 -32.21 12.61 -21.66
CA LYS A 2 -32.54 11.78 -20.49
C LYS A 2 -32.58 10.32 -20.94
N VAL A 3 -31.47 9.60 -20.74
CA VAL A 3 -31.44 8.14 -20.95
C VAL A 3 -32.54 7.53 -20.07
N SER A 4 -33.37 6.65 -20.63
CA SER A 4 -34.46 6.03 -19.89
C SER A 4 -33.93 5.20 -18.71
N ARG A 5 -34.71 5.06 -17.64
CA ARG A 5 -34.28 4.40 -16.40
C ARG A 5 -33.97 2.90 -16.60
N PHE A 6 -34.56 2.28 -17.62
CA PHE A 6 -34.47 0.84 -17.87
C PHE A 6 -33.08 0.41 -18.39
N PRO A 7 -32.51 1.00 -19.46
CA PRO A 7 -31.12 0.75 -19.87
C PRO A 7 -30.08 1.00 -18.77
N GLN A 8 -30.26 2.04 -17.96
CA GLN A 8 -29.35 2.36 -16.86
C GLN A 8 -29.38 1.28 -15.77
N LEU A 9 -30.56 0.76 -15.42
CA LEU A 9 -30.71 -0.31 -14.45
C LEU A 9 -30.13 -1.62 -14.98
N THR A 10 -30.41 -1.97 -16.24
CA THR A 10 -29.86 -3.16 -16.89
C THR A 10 -28.32 -3.13 -16.93
N LEU A 11 -27.72 -2.00 -17.32
CA LEU A 11 -26.26 -1.86 -17.35
C LEU A 11 -25.65 -2.01 -15.95
N ARG A 12 -26.28 -1.41 -14.92
CA ARG A 12 -25.85 -1.55 -13.53
C ARG A 12 -25.93 -2.98 -13.03
N VAL A 13 -27.04 -3.68 -13.31
CA VAL A 13 -27.22 -5.08 -12.90
C VAL A 13 -26.20 -5.99 -13.59
N ILE A 14 -25.97 -5.82 -14.90
CA ILE A 14 -24.97 -6.60 -15.64
C ILE A 14 -23.57 -6.32 -15.07
N ALA A 15 -23.22 -5.06 -14.84
CA ALA A 15 -21.92 -4.69 -14.27
C ALA A 15 -21.72 -5.26 -12.86
N LEU A 16 -22.73 -5.17 -12.00
CA LEU A 16 -22.67 -5.71 -10.63
C LEU A 16 -22.61 -7.24 -10.62
N LEU A 17 -23.39 -7.91 -11.47
CA LEU A 17 -23.36 -9.37 -11.60
C LEU A 17 -21.99 -9.83 -12.10
N TYR A 18 -21.44 -9.16 -13.11
CA TYR A 18 -20.10 -9.44 -13.63
C TYR A 18 -19.04 -9.30 -12.52
N LEU A 19 -19.04 -8.19 -11.77
CA LEU A 19 -18.11 -7.98 -10.66
C LEU A 19 -18.29 -9.02 -9.54
N PHE A 20 -19.55 -9.37 -9.22
CA PHE A 20 -19.85 -10.39 -8.22
C PHE A 20 -19.32 -11.76 -8.63
N VAL A 21 -19.59 -12.19 -9.87
CA VAL A 21 -19.12 -13.49 -10.37
C VAL A 21 -17.59 -13.52 -10.48
N LEU A 22 -16.97 -12.42 -10.94
CA LEU A 22 -15.52 -12.36 -11.10
C LEU A 22 -14.76 -12.34 -9.77
N LEU A 23 -15.24 -11.58 -8.78
CA LEU A 23 -14.51 -11.34 -7.53
C LEU A 23 -14.99 -12.23 -6.38
N VAL A 24 -16.30 -12.36 -6.19
CA VAL A 24 -16.88 -12.99 -5.00
C VAL A 24 -16.91 -14.50 -5.13
N VAL A 25 -17.26 -15.04 -6.31
CA VAL A 25 -17.41 -16.49 -6.49
C VAL A 25 -16.09 -17.27 -6.27
N PRO A 26 -14.93 -16.90 -6.86
CA PRO A 26 -13.69 -17.64 -6.62
C PRO A 26 -13.25 -17.61 -5.15
N VAL A 27 -13.40 -16.44 -4.51
CA VAL A 27 -13.08 -16.25 -3.10
C VAL A 27 -13.99 -17.10 -2.21
N ALA A 28 -15.30 -17.10 -2.48
CA ALA A 28 -16.27 -17.91 -1.75
C ALA A 28 -16.01 -19.41 -1.94
N LEU A 29 -15.57 -19.84 -3.13
CA LEU A 29 -15.19 -21.24 -3.39
C LEU A 29 -13.96 -21.66 -2.60
N ILE A 30 -12.90 -20.84 -2.55
CA ILE A 30 -11.72 -21.13 -1.73
C ILE A 30 -12.13 -21.24 -0.25
N PHE A 31 -12.96 -20.31 0.23
CA PHE A 31 -13.46 -20.35 1.60
C PHE A 31 -14.26 -21.63 1.86
N TYR A 32 -15.20 -21.99 0.98
CA TYR A 32 -16.00 -23.22 1.11
C TYR A 32 -15.13 -24.48 1.13
N ARG A 33 -14.20 -24.61 0.16
CA ARG A 33 -13.29 -25.76 0.06
C ARG A 33 -12.36 -25.90 1.26
N SER A 34 -12.00 -24.78 1.90
CA SER A 34 -11.13 -24.79 3.09
C SER A 34 -11.77 -25.48 4.30
N PHE A 35 -13.11 -25.49 4.37
CA PHE A 35 -13.86 -26.08 5.49
C PHE A 35 -14.55 -27.41 5.13
N GLU A 36 -14.30 -27.95 3.94
CA GLU A 36 -14.96 -29.17 3.44
C GLU A 36 -14.71 -30.39 4.34
N HIS A 37 -13.54 -30.45 4.99
CA HIS A 37 -13.14 -31.53 5.89
C HIS A 37 -13.38 -31.20 7.37
N GLY A 38 -14.13 -30.14 7.66
CA GLY A 38 -14.43 -29.67 9.01
C GLY A 38 -13.43 -28.67 9.57
N ILE A 39 -13.84 -27.96 10.62
CA ILE A 39 -13.09 -26.85 11.23
C ILE A 39 -11.81 -27.36 11.93
N GLY A 40 -11.83 -28.58 12.49
CA GLY A 40 -10.65 -29.18 13.12
C GLY A 40 -9.50 -29.38 12.13
N GLN A 41 -9.80 -29.94 10.96
CA GLN A 41 -8.81 -30.17 9.91
C GLN A 41 -8.25 -28.84 9.35
N PHE A 42 -9.11 -27.83 9.19
CA PHE A 42 -8.68 -26.49 8.84
C PHE A 42 -7.65 -25.95 9.85
N TRP A 43 -7.94 -26.08 11.15
CA TRP A 43 -7.04 -25.66 12.22
C TRP A 43 -5.70 -26.39 12.13
N ASP A 44 -5.71 -27.71 11.96
CA ASP A 44 -4.50 -28.52 11.85
C ASP A 44 -3.59 -28.07 10.69
N TRP A 45 -4.18 -27.73 9.54
CA TRP A 45 -3.42 -27.24 8.38
C TRP A 45 -2.76 -25.88 8.62
N ILE A 46 -3.45 -24.96 9.30
CA ILE A 46 -2.93 -23.61 9.57
C ILE A 46 -1.99 -23.55 10.79
N THR A 47 -2.05 -24.53 11.69
CA THR A 47 -1.15 -24.60 12.86
C THR A 47 0.09 -25.45 12.63
N THR A 48 0.34 -25.90 11.40
CA THR A 48 1.59 -26.60 11.08
C THR A 48 2.80 -25.68 11.34
N PRO A 49 3.96 -26.21 11.77
CA PRO A 49 5.16 -25.40 11.99
C PRO A 49 5.57 -24.56 10.76
N ALA A 50 5.38 -25.13 9.56
CA ALA A 50 5.60 -24.44 8.29
C ALA A 50 4.63 -23.24 8.11
N ALA A 51 3.34 -23.41 8.39
CA ALA A 51 2.35 -22.34 8.29
C ALA A 51 2.61 -21.19 9.28
N ILE A 52 2.96 -21.52 10.52
CA ILE A 52 3.30 -20.52 11.54
C ILE A 52 4.55 -19.74 11.13
N SER A 53 5.61 -20.43 10.71
CA SER A 53 6.84 -19.78 10.25
C SER A 53 6.60 -18.92 9.02
N ALA A 54 5.83 -19.40 8.04
CA ALA A 54 5.50 -18.66 6.83
C ALA A 54 4.69 -17.40 7.12
N LEU A 55 3.75 -17.49 8.06
CA LEU A 55 3.00 -16.33 8.53
C LEU A 55 3.92 -15.31 9.23
N GLN A 56 4.74 -15.76 10.18
CA GLN A 56 5.68 -14.90 10.90
C GLN A 56 6.63 -14.18 9.94
N LEU A 57 7.18 -14.90 8.97
CA LEU A 57 8.06 -14.34 7.95
C LEU A 57 7.35 -13.29 7.08
N SER A 58 6.11 -13.57 6.66
CA SER A 58 5.33 -12.63 5.84
C SER A 58 5.03 -11.34 6.60
N LEU A 59 4.62 -11.44 7.87
CA LEU A 59 4.39 -10.29 8.74
C LEU A 59 5.69 -9.53 9.05
N LEU A 60 6.81 -10.25 9.23
CA LEU A 60 8.12 -9.64 9.42
C LEU A 60 8.55 -8.84 8.19
N ILE A 61 8.36 -9.37 6.98
CA ILE A 61 8.65 -8.66 5.73
C ILE A 61 7.81 -7.39 5.67
N VAL A 62 6.49 -7.47 5.91
CA VAL A 62 5.61 -6.29 5.93
C VAL A 62 6.08 -5.26 6.96
N LEU A 63 6.43 -5.70 8.16
CA LEU A 63 6.90 -4.86 9.26
C LEU A 63 8.18 -4.09 8.91
N ILE A 64 9.05 -4.66 8.08
CA ILE A 64 10.29 -4.02 7.63
C ILE A 64 10.04 -3.13 6.40
N VAL A 65 9.30 -3.64 5.41
CA VAL A 65 9.08 -2.99 4.11
C VAL A 65 8.27 -1.70 4.27
N VAL A 66 7.23 -1.70 5.11
CA VAL A 66 6.32 -0.55 5.24
C VAL A 66 7.03 0.69 5.77
N PRO A 67 7.78 0.66 6.90
CA PRO A 67 8.53 1.82 7.36
C PRO A 67 9.55 2.31 6.34
N LEU A 68 10.25 1.39 5.65
CA LEU A 68 11.23 1.77 4.64
C LEU A 68 10.56 2.48 3.46
N ASN A 69 9.45 1.97 2.96
CA ASN A 69 8.69 2.62 1.89
C ASN A 69 8.08 3.95 2.33
N VAL A 70 7.65 4.09 3.59
CA VAL A 70 7.20 5.39 4.12
C VAL A 70 8.34 6.40 4.08
N VAL A 71 9.51 6.03 4.61
CA VAL A 71 10.67 6.92 4.65
C VAL A 71 11.11 7.29 3.24
N PHE A 72 11.47 6.29 2.42
CA PHE A 72 11.98 6.53 1.07
C PHE A 72 10.91 7.12 0.14
N GLY A 73 9.68 6.62 0.20
CA GLY A 73 8.58 7.11 -0.63
C GLY A 73 8.21 8.56 -0.34
N VAL A 74 8.17 8.98 0.93
CA VAL A 74 7.93 10.40 1.28
C VAL A 74 9.08 11.28 0.80
N PHE A 75 10.34 10.87 0.98
CA PHE A 75 11.48 11.63 0.48
C PHE A 75 11.48 11.73 -1.06
N THR A 76 11.17 10.63 -1.76
CA THR A 76 11.04 10.63 -3.22
C THR A 76 9.91 11.53 -3.67
N ALA A 77 8.73 11.46 -3.05
CA ALA A 77 7.60 12.34 -3.38
C ALA A 77 7.95 13.82 -3.16
N MET A 78 8.60 14.16 -2.04
CA MET A 78 9.06 15.52 -1.79
C MET A 78 10.10 15.98 -2.80
N ALA A 79 11.08 15.12 -3.13
CA ALA A 79 12.09 15.44 -4.13
C ALA A 79 11.45 15.70 -5.51
N LEU A 80 10.46 14.89 -5.89
CA LEU A 80 9.71 15.07 -7.13
C LEU A 80 8.90 16.37 -7.12
N VAL A 81 8.13 16.65 -6.06
CA VAL A 81 7.24 17.83 -6.02
C VAL A 81 7.99 19.13 -5.78
N ARG A 82 8.89 19.18 -4.80
CA ARG A 82 9.58 20.40 -4.34
C ARG A 82 10.91 20.62 -5.07
N GLY A 83 11.53 19.57 -5.61
CA GLY A 83 12.82 19.67 -6.28
C GLY A 83 12.75 20.36 -7.64
N ARG A 84 13.69 21.27 -7.90
CA ARG A 84 13.89 21.91 -9.21
C ARG A 84 15.15 21.34 -9.86
N PHE A 85 15.04 20.21 -10.55
CA PHE A 85 16.17 19.58 -11.26
C PHE A 85 15.80 19.12 -12.67
N ARG A 86 16.80 19.15 -13.57
CA ARG A 86 16.67 18.63 -14.95
C ARG A 86 16.75 17.11 -14.88
N GLY A 87 15.72 16.41 -15.38
CA GLY A 87 15.63 14.93 -15.31
C GLY A 87 14.48 14.39 -14.45
N ARG A 88 13.60 15.25 -13.94
CA ARG A 88 12.39 14.86 -13.18
C ARG A 88 11.58 13.74 -13.85
N GLY A 89 11.34 13.84 -15.16
CA GLY A 89 10.58 12.82 -15.90
C GLY A 89 11.25 11.44 -15.92
N VAL A 90 12.58 11.38 -15.87
CA VAL A 90 13.31 10.11 -15.76
C VAL A 90 13.11 9.49 -14.38
N VAL A 91 13.17 10.31 -13.31
CA VAL A 91 12.91 9.83 -11.95
C VAL A 91 11.47 9.37 -11.79
N GLU A 92 10.50 10.12 -12.34
CA GLU A 92 9.09 9.71 -12.36
C GLU A 92 8.92 8.36 -13.10
N ALA A 93 9.58 8.18 -14.25
CA ALA A 93 9.56 6.91 -14.98
C ALA A 93 10.20 5.75 -14.21
N ILE A 94 11.30 5.99 -13.48
CA ILE A 94 11.94 4.97 -12.63
C ILE A 94 11.03 4.58 -11.48
N VAL A 95 10.32 5.54 -10.87
CA VAL A 95 9.34 5.26 -9.82
C VAL A 95 8.16 4.46 -10.35
N ASP A 96 7.72 4.67 -11.59
CA ASP A 96 6.61 3.91 -12.18
C ASP A 96 7.02 2.56 -12.79
N LEU A 97 8.33 2.35 -12.99
CA LEU A 97 8.87 1.14 -13.58
C LEU A 97 8.36 -0.16 -12.92
N PRO A 98 8.20 -0.26 -11.59
CA PRO A 98 7.67 -1.47 -10.96
C PRO A 98 6.22 -1.82 -11.36
N PHE A 99 5.43 -0.85 -11.84
CA PHE A 99 4.09 -1.14 -12.38
C PHE A 99 4.12 -1.70 -13.79
N ALA A 100 5.13 -1.31 -14.59
CA ALA A 100 5.28 -1.77 -15.97
C ALA A 100 6.02 -3.12 -16.05
N VAL A 101 6.90 -3.42 -15.09
CA VAL A 101 7.77 -4.59 -15.11
C VAL A 101 7.16 -5.75 -14.32
N SER A 102 7.23 -6.95 -14.89
CA SER A 102 6.80 -8.18 -14.19
C SER A 102 7.60 -8.39 -12.90
N PRO A 103 6.96 -8.72 -11.77
CA PRO A 103 7.66 -9.03 -10.52
C PRO A 103 8.71 -10.15 -10.67
N ILE A 104 8.49 -11.11 -11.58
CA ILE A 104 9.46 -12.17 -11.85
C ILE A 104 10.76 -11.59 -12.44
N VAL A 105 10.64 -10.61 -13.35
CA VAL A 105 11.80 -9.92 -13.95
C VAL A 105 12.57 -9.16 -12.88
N VAL A 106 11.88 -8.54 -11.92
CA VAL A 106 12.51 -7.90 -10.75
C VAL A 106 13.31 -8.90 -9.94
N GLY A 107 12.74 -10.08 -9.66
CA GLY A 107 13.44 -11.14 -8.93
C GLY A 107 14.72 -11.59 -9.65
N VAL A 108 14.65 -11.82 -10.97
CA VAL A 108 15.83 -12.20 -11.76
C VAL A 108 16.87 -11.08 -11.80
N ALA A 109 16.45 -9.83 -11.95
CA ALA A 109 17.35 -8.67 -11.92
C ALA A 109 18.07 -8.56 -10.57
N LEU A 110 17.40 -8.84 -9.45
CA LEU A 110 18.03 -8.87 -8.13
C LEU A 110 19.06 -9.99 -8.00
N ILE A 111 18.80 -11.18 -8.56
CA ILE A 111 19.82 -12.25 -8.61
C ILE A 111 21.04 -11.81 -9.42
N LEU A 112 20.84 -11.18 -10.57
CA LEU A 112 21.95 -10.69 -11.40
C LEU A 112 22.77 -9.61 -10.70
N LEU A 113 22.15 -8.84 -9.82
CA LEU A 113 22.79 -7.74 -9.12
C LEU A 113 23.50 -8.20 -7.84
N TRP A 114 22.85 -9.06 -7.04
CA TRP A 114 23.26 -9.45 -5.69
C TRP A 114 23.66 -10.92 -5.52
N GLY A 115 23.48 -11.75 -6.55
CA GLY A 115 23.93 -13.14 -6.53
C GLY A 115 25.46 -13.25 -6.60
N TYR A 116 25.99 -14.44 -6.36
CA TYR A 116 27.44 -14.72 -6.29
C TYR A 116 28.25 -14.18 -7.49
N GLY A 117 27.69 -14.21 -8.71
CA GLY A 117 28.31 -13.66 -9.93
C GLY A 117 27.91 -12.24 -10.30
N GLY A 118 27.14 -11.55 -9.45
CA GLY A 118 26.62 -10.21 -9.70
C GLY A 118 27.58 -9.09 -9.31
N TRP A 119 27.24 -7.86 -9.70
CA TRP A 119 28.07 -6.67 -9.39
C TRP A 119 28.27 -6.44 -7.90
N PHE A 120 27.30 -6.81 -7.06
CA PHE A 120 27.42 -6.76 -5.59
C PHE A 120 27.60 -8.15 -4.95
N GLY A 121 27.92 -9.19 -5.74
CA GLY A 121 28.11 -10.55 -5.24
C GLY A 121 29.24 -10.68 -4.20
N GLY A 122 30.23 -9.78 -4.25
CA GLY A 122 31.31 -9.70 -3.27
C GLY A 122 30.84 -9.43 -1.84
N VAL A 123 29.63 -8.91 -1.64
CA VAL A 123 29.04 -8.70 -0.30
C VAL A 123 28.79 -10.01 0.44
N GLU A 124 28.57 -11.11 -0.28
CA GLU A 124 28.43 -12.44 0.33
C GLU A 124 29.74 -12.91 0.97
N SER A 125 30.90 -12.49 0.44
CA SER A 125 32.21 -12.77 1.05
C SER A 125 32.42 -12.07 2.40
N LEU A 126 31.63 -11.04 2.70
CA LEU A 126 31.59 -10.34 4.00
C LEU A 126 30.62 -11.01 4.99
N GLY A 127 30.01 -12.14 4.62
CA GLY A 127 29.05 -12.89 5.44
C GLY A 127 27.60 -12.43 5.30
N PHE A 128 27.31 -11.45 4.44
CA PHE A 128 25.95 -10.94 4.23
C PHE A 128 25.31 -11.58 3.01
N ARG A 129 24.50 -12.62 3.26
CA ARG A 129 23.75 -13.29 2.20
C ARG A 129 22.46 -12.54 1.89
N VAL A 130 22.47 -11.76 0.81
CA VAL A 130 21.32 -10.94 0.40
C VAL A 130 20.27 -11.77 -0.33
N ILE A 131 20.67 -12.53 -1.35
CA ILE A 131 19.76 -13.39 -2.13
C ILE A 131 19.56 -14.74 -1.42
N PHE A 132 18.40 -15.37 -1.62
CA PHE A 132 17.96 -16.61 -0.95
C PHE A 132 17.72 -16.47 0.56
N GLY A 133 17.55 -15.24 1.05
CA GLY A 133 17.28 -14.94 2.45
C GLY A 133 16.32 -13.76 2.62
N LEU A 134 16.07 -13.38 3.87
CA LEU A 134 15.20 -12.27 4.23
C LEU A 134 15.54 -10.94 3.52
N PRO A 135 16.82 -10.52 3.41
CA PRO A 135 17.15 -9.23 2.80
C PRO A 135 16.70 -9.12 1.34
N GLY A 136 16.89 -10.18 0.54
CA GLY A 136 16.49 -10.23 -0.86
C GLY A 136 14.97 -10.15 -1.02
N MET A 137 14.21 -10.85 -0.17
CA MET A 137 12.75 -10.76 -0.15
C MET A 137 12.26 -9.36 0.22
N VAL A 138 12.91 -8.71 1.21
CA VAL A 138 12.60 -7.32 1.59
C VAL A 138 12.91 -6.36 0.44
N LEU A 139 14.07 -6.47 -0.21
CA LEU A 139 14.44 -5.62 -1.35
C LEU A 139 13.49 -5.78 -2.53
N ALA A 140 13.14 -7.02 -2.88
CA ALA A 140 12.17 -7.34 -3.92
C ALA A 140 10.81 -6.70 -3.61
N THR A 141 10.35 -6.82 -2.37
CA THR A 141 9.07 -6.27 -1.95
C THR A 141 9.10 -4.75 -1.96
N ILE A 142 10.16 -4.10 -1.45
CA ILE A 142 10.33 -2.63 -1.49
C ILE A 142 10.25 -2.14 -2.93
N PHE A 143 10.97 -2.78 -3.86
CA PHE A 143 10.96 -2.38 -5.26
C PHE A 143 9.54 -2.35 -5.85
N VAL A 144 8.75 -3.41 -5.62
CA VAL A 144 7.39 -3.52 -6.13
C VAL A 144 6.42 -2.56 -5.43
N THR A 145 6.71 -2.14 -4.19
CA THR A 145 5.75 -1.46 -3.32
C THR A 145 6.04 0.01 -3.00
N LEU A 146 7.26 0.48 -3.26
CA LEU A 146 7.63 1.90 -3.14
C LEU A 146 6.71 2.86 -3.93
N PRO A 147 6.27 2.54 -5.16
CA PRO A 147 5.48 3.47 -5.95
C PRO A 147 4.13 3.83 -5.31
N PHE A 148 3.55 2.94 -4.50
CA PHE A 148 2.28 3.19 -3.82
C PHE A 148 2.36 4.34 -2.81
N VAL A 149 3.46 4.47 -2.06
CA VAL A 149 3.64 5.61 -1.15
C VAL A 149 3.86 6.89 -1.95
N VAL A 150 4.71 6.83 -2.99
CA VAL A 150 5.03 8.01 -3.79
C VAL A 150 3.78 8.58 -4.46
N ARG A 151 2.98 7.72 -5.11
CA ARG A 151 1.81 8.13 -5.89
C ARG A 151 0.60 8.56 -5.07
N GLU A 152 0.53 8.19 -3.79
CA GLU A 152 -0.47 8.70 -2.87
C GLU A 152 -0.05 10.02 -2.19
N VAL A 153 1.26 10.22 -1.97
CA VAL A 153 1.78 11.43 -1.32
C VAL A 153 1.99 12.58 -2.31
N GLU A 154 2.44 12.27 -3.53
CA GLU A 154 2.78 13.28 -4.55
C GLU A 154 1.61 14.20 -4.93
N PRO A 155 0.39 13.69 -5.23
CA PRO A 155 -0.74 14.56 -5.58
C PRO A 155 -1.14 15.48 -4.42
N VAL A 156 -1.10 14.95 -3.20
CA VAL A 156 -1.43 15.70 -1.98
C VAL A 156 -0.44 16.85 -1.76
N LEU A 157 0.86 16.59 -1.93
CA LEU A 157 1.90 17.64 -1.84
C LEU A 157 1.73 18.73 -2.90
N ARG A 158 1.29 18.36 -4.12
CA ARG A 158 1.03 19.33 -5.19
C ARG A 158 -0.19 20.19 -4.88
N GLU A 159 -1.25 19.59 -4.35
CA GLU A 159 -2.50 20.28 -4.02
C GLU A 159 -2.33 21.29 -2.88
N ILE A 160 -1.57 20.93 -1.83
CA ILE A 160 -1.34 21.80 -0.66
C ILE A 160 -0.51 23.05 -1.02
N GLY A 161 0.29 23.00 -2.09
CA GLY A 161 1.19 24.10 -2.45
C GLY A 161 2.34 24.30 -1.46
N THR A 162 3.07 25.42 -1.56
CA THR A 162 4.24 25.76 -0.71
C THR A 162 3.99 26.90 0.28
N GLU A 163 2.82 27.55 0.23
CA GLU A 163 2.55 28.79 0.97
C GLU A 163 2.78 28.66 2.49
N GLN A 164 2.32 27.55 3.08
CA GLN A 164 2.50 27.28 4.51
C GLN A 164 3.97 27.01 4.89
N GLU A 165 4.73 26.39 3.99
CA GLU A 165 6.16 26.13 4.18
C GLU A 165 6.97 27.42 4.07
N GLU A 166 6.60 28.31 3.15
CA GLU A 166 7.20 29.63 2.95
C GLU A 166 6.92 30.57 4.13
N ALA A 167 5.68 30.60 4.62
CA ALA A 167 5.32 31.39 5.80
C ALA A 167 6.12 30.96 7.04
N ALA A 168 6.31 29.65 7.24
CA ALA A 168 7.12 29.13 8.34
C ALA A 168 8.60 29.48 8.19
N ALA A 169 9.13 29.46 6.96
CA ALA A 169 10.50 29.89 6.69
C ALA A 169 10.70 31.38 7.02
N THR A 170 9.72 32.25 6.73
CA THR A 170 9.76 33.67 7.13
C THR A 170 9.76 33.86 8.64
N LEU A 171 9.10 32.96 9.40
CA LEU A 171 9.14 32.93 10.86
C LEU A 171 10.43 32.32 11.44
N GLY A 172 11.41 31.98 10.59
CA GLY A 172 12.70 31.42 10.99
C GLY A 172 12.71 29.91 11.22
N ALA A 173 11.67 29.18 10.79
CA ALA A 173 11.68 27.73 10.88
C ALA A 173 12.70 27.11 9.91
N ASN A 174 13.50 26.15 10.39
CA ASN A 174 14.40 25.39 9.53
C ASN A 174 13.65 24.27 8.78
N GLY A 175 14.24 23.75 7.70
CA GLY A 175 13.58 22.75 6.85
C GLY A 175 13.14 21.46 7.58
N TRP A 176 13.87 21.06 8.63
CA TRP A 176 13.49 19.90 9.45
C TRP A 176 12.26 20.21 10.33
N GLN A 177 12.20 21.40 10.91
CA GLN A 177 11.03 21.87 11.65
C GLN A 177 9.81 22.00 10.73
N THR A 178 9.98 22.58 9.54
CA THR A 178 8.93 22.69 8.53
C THR A 178 8.41 21.31 8.13
N PHE A 179 9.30 20.35 7.88
CA PHE A 179 8.91 18.98 7.54
C PHE A 179 8.06 18.33 8.64
N TRP A 180 8.55 18.30 9.88
CA TRP A 180 7.85 17.59 10.97
C TRP A 180 6.58 18.29 11.45
N ARG A 181 6.53 19.63 11.37
CA ARG A 181 5.41 20.41 11.92
C ARG A 181 4.36 20.78 10.88
N ILE A 182 4.71 20.82 9.60
CA ILE A 182 3.83 21.33 8.54
C ILE A 182 3.64 20.25 7.47
N THR A 183 4.71 19.84 6.78
CA THR A 183 4.60 18.96 5.63
C THR A 183 4.07 17.57 6.01
N LEU A 184 4.67 16.91 7.00
CA LEU A 184 4.29 15.56 7.42
C LEU A 184 2.84 15.47 7.97
N PRO A 185 2.40 16.38 8.85
CA PRO A 185 0.99 16.41 9.28
C PRO A 185 0.01 16.69 8.14
N ALA A 186 0.41 17.47 7.14
CA ALA A 186 -0.44 17.79 6.00
C ALA A 186 -0.62 16.59 5.06
N ILE A 187 0.43 15.81 4.80
CA ILE A 187 0.37 14.62 3.93
C ILE A 187 -0.14 13.35 4.62
N ARG A 188 -0.40 13.39 5.94
CA ARG A 188 -0.69 12.19 6.75
C ARG A 188 -1.81 11.30 6.20
N TRP A 189 -2.78 11.90 5.52
CA TRP A 189 -3.91 11.19 4.93
C TRP A 189 -3.50 10.43 3.66
N GLY A 190 -2.92 11.12 2.69
CA GLY A 190 -2.35 10.47 1.51
C GLY A 190 -1.32 9.41 1.89
N LEU A 191 -0.45 9.71 2.85
CA LEU A 191 0.52 8.75 3.38
C LEU A 191 -0.17 7.51 3.98
N SER A 192 -1.26 7.67 4.73
CA SER A 192 -1.99 6.55 5.32
C SER A 192 -2.63 5.63 4.27
N TYR A 193 -3.16 6.20 3.18
CA TYR A 193 -3.66 5.42 2.04
C TYR A 193 -2.52 4.69 1.33
N GLY A 194 -1.38 5.36 1.11
CA GLY A 194 -0.17 4.74 0.59
C GLY A 194 0.31 3.56 1.44
N VAL A 195 0.35 3.71 2.77
CA VAL A 195 0.70 2.64 3.71
C VAL A 195 -0.23 1.44 3.60
N VAL A 196 -1.54 1.69 3.54
CA VAL A 196 -2.54 0.62 3.37
C VAL A 196 -2.32 -0.15 2.09
N LEU A 197 -2.08 0.56 0.99
CA LEU A 197 -1.88 -0.06 -0.32
C LEU A 197 -0.55 -0.82 -0.38
N THR A 198 0.52 -0.28 0.23
CA THR A 198 1.80 -0.97 0.41
C THR A 198 1.62 -2.28 1.19
N ILE A 199 0.91 -2.27 2.32
CA ILE A 199 0.68 -3.49 3.13
C ILE A 199 -0.11 -4.53 2.31
N ALA A 200 -1.21 -4.09 1.67
CA ALA A 200 -2.03 -4.96 0.86
C ALA A 200 -1.22 -5.63 -0.27
N ARG A 201 -0.34 -4.86 -0.93
CA ARG A 201 0.53 -5.40 -1.97
C ARG A 201 1.62 -6.31 -1.41
N SER A 202 2.28 -5.94 -0.31
CA SER A 202 3.35 -6.74 0.31
C SER A 202 2.86 -8.11 0.78
N LEU A 203 1.66 -8.21 1.37
CA LEU A 203 1.08 -9.48 1.78
C LEU A 203 0.78 -10.41 0.60
N GLY A 204 0.44 -9.84 -0.56
CA GLY A 204 0.16 -10.58 -1.80
C GLY A 204 1.37 -10.72 -2.72
N GLU A 205 2.58 -10.41 -2.28
CA GLU A 205 3.76 -10.53 -3.13
C GLU A 205 4.18 -12.00 -3.26
N TYR A 206 4.41 -12.42 -4.50
CA TYR A 206 4.75 -13.79 -4.86
C TYR A 206 5.82 -13.81 -5.94
N GLY A 207 5.58 -13.11 -7.06
CA GLY A 207 6.38 -13.25 -8.27
C GLY A 207 7.84 -12.82 -8.10
N ALA A 208 8.12 -11.74 -7.38
CA ALA A 208 9.50 -11.36 -7.11
C ALA A 208 10.13 -12.22 -6.01
N VAL A 209 9.33 -12.57 -4.99
CA VAL A 209 9.78 -13.28 -3.78
C VAL A 209 10.16 -14.73 -4.07
N ILE A 210 9.41 -15.47 -4.90
CA ILE A 210 9.74 -16.87 -5.23
C ILE A 210 11.15 -16.98 -5.85
N ILE A 211 11.52 -16.04 -6.72
CA ILE A 211 12.80 -16.06 -7.42
C ILE A 211 13.97 -15.78 -6.47
N VAL A 212 13.81 -14.83 -5.54
CA VAL A 212 14.88 -14.41 -4.63
C VAL A 212 14.91 -15.21 -3.32
N SER A 213 13.95 -16.10 -3.10
CA SER A 213 13.88 -16.96 -1.91
C SER A 213 14.44 -18.36 -2.21
N SER A 214 14.85 -19.09 -1.16
CA SER A 214 15.11 -20.53 -1.29
C SER A 214 13.83 -21.38 -1.17
N ASN A 215 12.68 -20.76 -0.90
CA ASN A 215 11.37 -21.40 -0.70
C ASN A 215 11.43 -22.62 0.26
N LEU A 216 12.24 -22.52 1.32
CA LEU A 216 12.36 -23.59 2.32
C LEU A 216 11.44 -23.31 3.52
N PRO A 217 10.58 -24.26 3.93
CA PRO A 217 9.78 -24.15 5.14
C PRO A 217 10.66 -23.87 6.36
N GLY A 218 10.25 -22.92 7.22
CA GLY A 218 11.03 -22.56 8.40
C GLY A 218 12.14 -21.53 8.18
N ILE A 219 12.49 -21.21 6.92
CA ILE A 219 13.66 -20.38 6.60
C ILE A 219 13.27 -19.17 5.75
N SER A 220 12.69 -19.41 4.56
CA SER A 220 12.51 -18.37 3.53
C SER A 220 11.19 -18.50 2.76
N GLN A 221 10.27 -19.30 3.25
CA GLN A 221 8.96 -19.52 2.64
C GLN A 221 7.94 -18.56 3.23
N THR A 222 7.45 -17.59 2.45
CA THR A 222 6.33 -16.73 2.86
C THR A 222 5.00 -17.49 2.74
N LEU A 223 3.92 -16.91 3.27
CA LEU A 223 2.60 -17.54 3.27
C LEU A 223 2.06 -17.70 1.83
N THR A 224 2.36 -16.76 0.93
CA THR A 224 2.06 -16.88 -0.51
C THR A 224 2.82 -18.04 -1.17
N LEU A 225 4.09 -18.22 -0.82
CA LEU A 225 4.89 -19.36 -1.30
C LEU A 225 4.39 -20.69 -0.74
N LEU A 226 3.98 -20.73 0.53
CA LEU A 226 3.42 -21.92 1.15
C LEU A 226 2.14 -22.38 0.43
N VAL A 227 1.24 -21.46 0.06
CA VAL A 227 0.03 -21.79 -0.71
C VAL A 227 0.42 -22.48 -2.03
N SER A 228 1.37 -21.90 -2.76
CA SER A 228 1.86 -22.43 -4.03
C SER A 228 2.50 -23.82 -3.89
N SER A 229 3.36 -23.98 -2.87
CA SER A 229 4.07 -25.23 -2.60
C SER A 229 3.12 -26.35 -2.15
N ARG A 230 2.14 -26.04 -1.30
CA ARG A 230 1.09 -26.99 -0.90
C ARG A 230 0.26 -27.48 -2.09
N TYR A 231 -0.05 -26.58 -3.01
CA TYR A 231 -0.86 -26.89 -4.18
C TYR A 231 -0.08 -27.66 -5.25
N THR A 232 1.17 -27.28 -5.49
CA THR A 232 1.96 -27.77 -6.65
C THR A 232 2.92 -28.90 -6.28
N ASP A 233 3.63 -28.77 -5.15
CA ASP A 233 4.69 -29.69 -4.75
C ASP A 233 4.14 -30.82 -3.87
N ASP A 234 3.33 -30.46 -2.86
CA ASP A 234 2.80 -31.41 -1.87
C ASP A 234 1.50 -32.11 -2.33
N TYR A 235 0.88 -31.65 -3.42
CA TYR A 235 -0.45 -32.09 -3.89
C TYR A 235 -1.54 -32.07 -2.78
N ASN A 236 -1.38 -31.17 -1.82
CA ASN A 236 -2.30 -30.98 -0.70
C ASN A 236 -3.20 -29.76 -0.97
N GLU A 237 -4.19 -29.97 -1.83
CA GLU A 237 -5.11 -28.93 -2.27
C GLU A 237 -5.86 -28.28 -1.09
N TYR A 238 -6.39 -29.09 -0.17
CA TYR A 238 -7.16 -28.57 0.96
C TYR A 238 -6.29 -27.78 1.94
N GLY A 239 -5.05 -28.20 2.17
CA GLY A 239 -4.07 -27.43 2.93
C GLY A 239 -3.71 -26.11 2.24
N ALA A 240 -3.63 -26.09 0.91
CA ALA A 240 -3.42 -24.87 0.13
C ALA A 240 -4.63 -23.91 0.26
N TYR A 241 -5.86 -24.42 0.16
CA TYR A 241 -7.07 -23.62 0.35
C TYR A 241 -7.12 -23.03 1.77
N ALA A 242 -6.80 -23.82 2.80
CA ALA A 242 -6.75 -23.36 4.18
C ALA A 242 -5.70 -22.24 4.37
N ALA A 243 -4.50 -22.40 3.83
CA ALA A 243 -3.45 -21.37 3.87
C ALA A 243 -3.84 -20.11 3.08
N ALA A 244 -4.52 -20.24 1.93
CA ALA A 244 -5.02 -19.12 1.15
C ALA A 244 -6.12 -18.34 1.90
N THR A 245 -7.03 -19.06 2.55
CA THR A 245 -8.07 -18.47 3.42
C THR A 245 -7.45 -17.75 4.61
N LEU A 246 -6.42 -18.33 5.25
CA LEU A 246 -5.67 -17.67 6.32
C LEU A 246 -5.04 -16.35 5.83
N LEU A 247 -4.35 -16.37 4.69
CA LEU A 247 -3.74 -15.18 4.09
C LEU A 247 -4.79 -14.10 3.82
N MET A 248 -5.94 -14.48 3.26
CA MET A 248 -7.04 -13.57 2.97
C MET A 248 -7.64 -12.96 4.24
N ILE A 249 -7.91 -13.77 5.27
CA ILE A 249 -8.42 -13.27 6.55
C ILE A 249 -7.44 -12.27 7.16
N ILE A 250 -6.15 -12.57 7.14
CA ILE A 250 -5.12 -11.68 7.69
C ILE A 250 -5.02 -10.39 6.88
N ALA A 251 -5.04 -10.46 5.55
CA ALA A 251 -5.05 -9.28 4.69
C ALA A 251 -6.26 -8.38 4.97
N ILE A 252 -7.47 -8.97 5.11
CA ILE A 252 -8.69 -8.24 5.44
C ILE A 252 -8.60 -7.63 6.83
N ILE A 253 -8.12 -8.37 7.84
CA ILE A 253 -7.97 -7.86 9.22
C ILE A 253 -7.00 -6.69 9.23
N VAL A 254 -5.82 -6.82 8.60
CA VAL A 254 -4.81 -5.76 8.57
C VAL A 254 -5.35 -4.51 7.84
N LEU A 255 -6.03 -4.70 6.71
CA LEU A 255 -6.68 -3.63 5.96
C LEU A 255 -7.76 -2.92 6.78
N LEU A 256 -8.62 -3.69 7.46
CA LEU A 256 -9.72 -3.18 8.25
C LEU A 256 -9.22 -2.43 9.49
N LEU A 257 -8.24 -2.98 10.21
CA LEU A 257 -7.59 -2.31 11.34
C LEU A 257 -7.01 -0.96 10.91
N MET A 258 -6.27 -0.92 9.81
CA MET A 258 -5.72 0.34 9.29
C MET A 258 -6.82 1.33 8.88
N THR A 259 -7.86 0.86 8.20
CA THR A 259 -9.00 1.72 7.79
C THR A 259 -9.73 2.29 9.01
N LEU A 260 -9.91 1.51 10.08
CA LEU A 260 -10.54 1.99 11.32
C LEU A 260 -9.68 3.03 12.04
N VAL A 261 -8.36 2.82 12.09
CA VAL A 261 -7.39 3.78 12.65
C VAL A 261 -7.41 5.11 11.87
N GLN A 262 -7.55 5.04 10.54
CA GLN A 262 -7.69 6.21 9.68
C GLN A 262 -9.00 6.96 9.93
N ARG A 263 -10.15 6.27 9.96
CA ARG A 263 -11.46 6.91 10.17
C ARG A 263 -11.52 7.73 11.45
N ARG A 264 -11.04 7.17 12.57
CA ARG A 264 -11.03 7.89 13.86
C ARG A 264 -10.17 9.14 13.85
N THR A 265 -9.12 9.17 13.03
CA THR A 265 -8.19 10.30 13.00
C THR A 265 -8.71 11.42 12.06
N GLY A 266 -9.59 11.08 11.09
CA GLY A 266 -10.05 11.94 9.99
C GLY A 266 -11.33 12.70 10.32
N THR A 267 -12.26 12.05 11.03
CA THR A 267 -13.48 12.69 11.55
C THR A 267 -13.15 13.87 12.46
N ASN A 268 -12.12 13.73 13.31
CA ASN A 268 -11.67 14.79 14.22
C ASN A 268 -11.16 16.07 13.51
N GLN A 269 -10.84 16.03 12.21
CA GLN A 269 -10.39 17.21 11.45
C GLN A 269 -11.52 17.90 10.69
N ILE A 270 -12.52 17.16 10.21
CA ILE A 270 -13.73 17.77 9.61
C ILE A 270 -14.45 18.57 10.70
N GLU A 271 -14.59 17.98 11.89
CA GLU A 271 -15.20 18.65 13.05
C GLU A 271 -14.39 19.88 13.49
N ARG A 272 -13.04 19.83 13.46
CA ARG A 272 -12.19 21.00 13.79
C ARG A 272 -12.21 22.10 12.72
N ARG A 273 -12.27 21.75 11.43
CA ARG A 273 -12.42 22.73 10.34
C ARG A 273 -13.80 23.40 10.38
N GLN A 274 -14.85 22.63 10.68
CA GLN A 274 -16.19 23.18 10.88
C GLN A 274 -16.25 24.09 12.12
N ALA A 275 -15.67 23.68 13.25
CA ALA A 275 -15.62 24.52 14.45
C ALA A 275 -14.76 25.79 14.27
N SER A 276 -13.67 25.73 13.49
CA SER A 276 -12.89 26.93 13.13
C SER A 276 -13.70 27.86 12.22
N ASN A 277 -14.32 27.33 11.16
CA ASN A 277 -15.16 28.12 10.26
C ASN A 277 -16.38 28.74 10.96
N GLU A 278 -16.99 28.03 11.93
CA GLU A 278 -18.09 28.56 12.76
C GLU A 278 -17.60 29.65 13.73
N SER A 279 -16.41 29.49 14.30
CA SER A 279 -15.77 30.52 15.14
C SER A 279 -15.42 31.77 14.33
N ASP A 280 -14.89 31.61 13.12
CA ASP A 280 -14.54 32.73 12.24
C ASP A 280 -15.80 33.45 11.73
N ALA A 281 -16.86 32.70 11.39
CA ALA A 281 -18.16 33.27 11.02
C ALA A 281 -18.88 33.97 12.18
N ALA A 282 -18.61 33.58 13.43
CA ALA A 282 -19.13 34.25 14.62
C ALA A 282 -18.33 35.49 15.03
N ALA A 283 -17.05 35.58 14.62
CA ALA A 283 -16.16 36.69 14.94
C ALA A 283 -16.30 37.89 13.99
N ASP A 284 -16.83 37.69 12.78
CA ASP A 284 -17.11 38.79 11.83
C ASP A 284 -18.58 38.76 11.31
N PRO A 285 -19.51 39.41 12.02
CA PRO A 285 -20.92 39.52 11.59
C PRO A 285 -21.10 40.41 10.35
N ALA A 286 -20.08 41.14 9.89
CA ALA A 286 -20.24 42.13 8.83
C ALA A 286 -20.15 41.53 7.42
N GLU A 287 -19.60 40.32 7.26
CA GLU A 287 -19.46 39.66 5.95
C GLU A 287 -20.68 38.80 5.55
N THR A 288 -21.61 38.53 6.48
CA THR A 288 -22.80 37.70 6.24
C THR A 288 -24.07 38.47 5.85
N ALA A 289 -24.01 39.81 5.79
CA ALA A 289 -25.15 40.59 5.31
C ALA A 289 -25.32 40.39 3.78
N PRO A 290 -26.52 40.01 3.30
CA PRO A 290 -26.76 39.90 1.87
C PRO A 290 -26.56 41.29 1.25
N LYS A 291 -25.63 41.41 0.29
CA LYS A 291 -25.51 42.59 -0.56
C LYS A 291 -26.85 42.78 -1.26
N THR A 292 -27.68 43.66 -0.71
CA THR A 292 -28.90 44.15 -1.35
C THR A 292 -28.51 44.68 -2.71
N GLN A 293 -29.02 44.01 -3.75
CA GLN A 293 -28.95 44.48 -5.13
C GLN A 293 -29.47 45.92 -5.16
N GLU A 294 -28.61 46.83 -5.60
CA GLU A 294 -28.99 48.16 -6.04
C GLU A 294 -30.05 48.00 -7.15
N SER A 295 -31.29 48.34 -6.83
CA SER A 295 -32.25 48.84 -7.81
C SER A 295 -32.39 50.34 -7.58
N GLU A 296 -32.29 51.09 -8.68
CA GLU A 296 -32.74 52.47 -8.93
C GLU A 296 -31.65 53.45 -9.41
N LEU A 297 -31.95 54.00 -10.60
CA LEU A 297 -31.46 55.23 -11.25
C LEU A 297 -30.21 55.10 -12.14
N VAL A 298 -30.40 54.71 -13.41
CA VAL A 298 -30.75 55.57 -14.57
C VAL A 298 -31.04 54.68 -15.79
#